data_AF-A0A2S6IQP6-F1
#
_entry.id   AF-A0A2S6IQP6-F1
#
_cell.length_a   1.000
_cell.length_b   1.000
_cell.length_c   1.000
_cell.angle_alpha   90.00
_cell.angle_beta   90.00
_cell.angle_gamma   90.00
#
_symmetry.space_group_name_H-M   'P 1'
#
loop_
_entity.id
_entity.type
_entity.pdbx_description
1 polymer ?
#
loop_
_entity_poly.entity_id
_entity_poly.type
_entity_poly.pdbx_seq_one_letter_code
_entity_poly.pdbx_strand_id
1 'polypeptide(L)'
;MKKLILLLSIILLASCTQEVEPTIENMNSIFESKDFTIEYHLTDARVESMSFIEDILVYKANDSVVRKTISFDDALLINQLIQEKFKQHDSNNKETPSIIVLNTAKKVTLKIPNYEVDYLNLINKLDL
;
A
#
# COMPACT_ATOMS: atom_id res chain seq x y z
N MET A 1 15.53 25.55 30.17
CA MET A 1 14.80 24.27 30.24
C MET A 1 13.42 24.34 29.59
N LYS A 2 12.51 25.26 29.98
CA LYS A 2 11.17 25.38 29.35
C LYS A 2 11.19 25.58 27.81
N LYS A 3 12.15 26.35 27.28
CA LYS A 3 12.28 26.57 25.82
C LYS A 3 12.86 25.36 25.06
N LEU A 4 13.62 24.48 25.73
CA LEU A 4 14.19 23.27 25.13
C LEU A 4 13.13 22.16 25.04
N ILE A 5 12.27 22.08 26.05
CA ILE A 5 11.13 21.15 26.09
C ILE A 5 10.15 21.46 24.95
N LEU A 6 9.89 22.74 24.67
CA LEU A 6 8.99 23.17 23.58
C LEU A 6 9.51 22.78 22.18
N LEU A 7 10.84 22.84 21.96
CA LEU A 7 11.45 22.41 20.70
C LEU A 7 11.38 20.89 20.53
N LEU A 8 11.50 20.13 21.62
CA LEU A 8 11.41 18.67 21.60
C LEU A 8 10.01 18.18 21.24
N SER A 9 8.96 18.89 21.65
CA SER A 9 7.56 18.56 21.32
C SER A 9 7.22 18.73 19.83
N ILE A 10 7.90 19.67 19.14
CA ILE A 10 7.65 19.94 17.71
C ILE A 10 8.32 18.86 16.83
N ILE A 11 9.46 18.33 17.25
CA ILE A 11 10.18 17.26 16.53
C ILE A 11 9.44 15.91 16.65
N LEU A 12 8.70 15.69 17.75
CA LEU A 12 7.91 14.47 17.98
C LEU A 12 6.64 14.35 17.12
N LEU A 13 6.24 15.39 16.39
CA LEU A 13 5.08 15.36 15.48
C LEU A 13 5.44 14.94 14.04
N ALA A 14 6.73 14.76 13.72
CA ALA A 14 7.20 14.48 12.36
C ALA A 14 7.23 12.98 12.00
N SER A 15 6.70 12.09 12.84
CA SER A 15 6.72 10.63 12.60
C SER A 15 5.45 10.07 11.95
N CYS A 16 4.55 10.91 11.42
CA CYS A 16 3.44 10.44 10.61
C CYS A 16 3.87 10.27 9.15
N THR A 17 3.62 9.08 8.58
CA THR A 17 3.66 8.87 7.13
C THR A 17 2.77 9.91 6.45
N GLN A 18 3.34 10.67 5.50
CA GLN A 18 2.64 11.76 4.83
C GLN A 18 1.64 11.20 3.82
N GLU A 19 0.36 11.50 4.00
CA GLU A 19 -0.65 11.27 2.96
C GLU A 19 -0.37 12.23 1.78
N VAL A 20 -0.29 11.68 0.58
CA VAL A 20 -0.06 12.44 -0.65
C VAL A 20 -1.07 12.05 -1.73
N GLU A 21 -1.34 12.98 -2.65
CA GLU A 21 -2.31 12.77 -3.73
C GLU A 21 -1.92 11.56 -4.63
N PRO A 22 -2.92 10.82 -5.17
CA PRO A 22 -2.70 9.66 -6.02
C PRO A 22 -2.27 10.07 -7.43
N THR A 23 -1.03 10.51 -7.57
CA THR A 23 -0.38 10.82 -8.85
C THR A 23 0.64 9.74 -9.22
N ILE A 24 0.94 9.62 -10.51
CA ILE A 24 1.98 8.70 -11.01
C ILE A 24 3.33 9.00 -10.33
N GLU A 25 3.67 10.28 -10.18
CA GLU A 25 4.90 10.72 -9.53
C GLU A 25 4.98 10.26 -8.06
N ASN A 26 3.90 10.45 -7.30
CA ASN A 26 3.86 10.04 -5.89
C ASN A 26 3.94 8.52 -5.74
N MET A 27 3.20 7.77 -6.57
CA MET A 27 3.23 6.31 -6.58
C MET A 27 4.63 5.78 -6.91
N ASN A 28 5.26 6.27 -7.99
CA ASN A 28 6.60 5.85 -8.38
C ASN A 28 7.64 6.16 -7.29
N SER A 29 7.53 7.33 -6.64
CA SER A 29 8.43 7.68 -5.54
C SER A 29 8.33 6.74 -4.33
N ILE A 30 7.19 6.05 -4.16
CA ILE A 30 7.06 4.99 -3.15
C ILE A 30 7.74 3.72 -3.64
N PHE A 31 7.49 3.28 -4.88
CA PHE A 31 8.09 2.05 -5.41
C PHE A 31 9.62 2.12 -5.53
N GLU A 32 10.17 3.30 -5.79
CA GLU A 32 11.62 3.54 -5.85
C GLU A 32 12.35 3.27 -4.52
N SER A 33 11.64 3.26 -3.37
CA SER A 33 12.27 2.93 -2.09
C SER A 33 12.70 1.46 -2.00
N LYS A 34 12.13 0.57 -2.81
CA LYS A 34 12.30 -0.91 -2.73
C LYS A 34 11.95 -1.52 -1.37
N ASP A 35 11.31 -0.71 -0.53
CA ASP A 35 10.77 -1.04 0.78
C ASP A 35 9.43 -0.31 0.90
N PHE A 36 8.37 -1.00 0.52
CA PHE A 36 7.01 -0.46 0.48
C PHE A 36 6.00 -1.56 0.76
N THR A 37 4.78 -1.14 1.11
CA THR A 37 3.64 -2.02 1.38
C THR A 37 2.45 -1.59 0.54
N ILE A 38 1.74 -2.57 0.01
CA ILE A 38 0.41 -2.43 -0.56
C ILE A 38 -0.58 -3.04 0.42
N GLU A 39 -1.51 -2.26 0.94
CA GLU A 39 -2.64 -2.72 1.75
C GLU A 39 -3.91 -2.76 0.91
N TYR A 40 -4.69 -3.82 1.08
CA TYR A 40 -5.96 -4.05 0.43
C TYR A 40 -7.06 -3.95 1.48
N HIS A 41 -7.77 -2.83 1.49
CA HIS A 41 -8.91 -2.57 2.37
C HIS A 41 -10.20 -3.01 1.66
N LEU A 42 -10.81 -4.07 2.18
CA LEU A 42 -11.95 -4.78 1.60
C LEU A 42 -13.28 -4.35 2.25
N THR A 43 -14.42 -4.68 1.65
CA THR A 43 -15.77 -4.21 2.07
C THR A 43 -16.16 -4.65 3.47
N ASP A 44 -15.61 -5.78 3.94
CA ASP A 44 -15.93 -6.37 5.25
C ASP A 44 -14.97 -5.94 6.36
N ALA A 45 -14.35 -4.76 6.22
CA ALA A 45 -13.29 -4.23 7.09
C ALA A 45 -12.05 -5.13 7.21
N ARG A 46 -11.93 -6.12 6.32
CA ARG A 46 -10.75 -6.97 6.20
C ARG A 46 -9.63 -6.17 5.54
N VAL A 47 -8.44 -6.25 6.13
CA VAL A 47 -7.23 -5.63 5.60
C VAL A 47 -6.18 -6.71 5.42
N GLU A 48 -5.71 -6.86 4.19
CA GLU A 48 -4.64 -7.77 3.82
C GLU A 48 -3.50 -6.95 3.19
N SER A 49 -2.26 -7.42 3.26
CA SER A 49 -1.12 -6.62 2.82
C SER A 49 -0.03 -7.42 2.14
N MET A 50 0.62 -6.79 1.15
CA MET A 50 1.84 -7.24 0.51
C MET A 50 2.97 -6.24 0.80
N SER A 51 3.97 -6.65 1.58
CA SER A 51 5.18 -5.86 1.81
C SER A 51 6.32 -6.38 0.94
N PHE A 52 7.04 -5.47 0.30
CA PHE A 52 8.15 -5.74 -0.59
C PHE A 52 9.41 -5.22 0.06
N ILE A 53 10.35 -6.11 0.35
CA ILE A 53 11.63 -5.77 0.98
C ILE A 53 12.71 -6.45 0.14
N GLU A 54 13.43 -5.65 -0.65
CA GLU A 54 14.39 -6.16 -1.64
C GLU A 54 13.71 -7.10 -2.66
N ASP A 55 14.04 -8.39 -2.65
CA ASP A 55 13.46 -9.43 -3.50
C ASP A 55 12.44 -10.31 -2.77
N ILE A 56 12.07 -9.95 -1.53
CA ILE A 56 11.12 -10.71 -0.71
C ILE A 56 9.74 -10.04 -0.74
N LEU A 57 8.74 -10.85 -1.04
CA LEU A 57 7.33 -10.55 -0.82
C LEU A 57 6.88 -11.18 0.50
N VAL A 58 6.33 -10.36 1.39
CA VAL A 58 5.63 -10.80 2.60
C VAL A 58 4.15 -10.49 2.43
N TYR A 59 3.36 -11.54 2.26
CA TYR A 59 1.90 -11.44 2.22
C TYR A 59 1.33 -11.76 3.60
N LYS A 60 0.38 -10.95 4.06
CA LYS A 60 -0.32 -11.13 5.33
C LYS A 60 -1.82 -11.04 5.11
N ALA A 61 -2.50 -12.14 5.42
CA ALA A 61 -3.95 -12.20 5.55
C ALA A 61 -4.34 -12.30 7.03
N ASN A 62 -5.64 -12.47 7.32
CA ASN A 62 -6.15 -12.52 8.69
C ASN A 62 -5.52 -13.63 9.55
N ASP A 63 -5.30 -14.82 8.97
CA ASP A 63 -4.90 -16.04 9.67
C ASP A 63 -3.57 -16.62 9.17
N SER A 64 -2.94 -15.99 8.18
CA SER A 64 -1.75 -16.51 7.52
C SER A 64 -0.76 -15.41 7.14
N VAL A 65 0.52 -15.79 7.16
CA VAL A 65 1.63 -14.98 6.66
C VAL A 65 2.46 -15.86 5.73
N VAL A 66 2.57 -15.44 4.47
CA VAL A 66 3.37 -16.12 3.45
C VAL A 66 4.58 -15.26 3.14
N ARG A 67 5.75 -15.89 3.02
CA ARG A 67 7.00 -15.25 2.60
C ARG A 67 7.56 -16.01 1.42
N LYS A 68 7.80 -15.31 0.30
CA LYS A 68 8.46 -15.88 -0.87
C LYS A 68 9.37 -14.85 -1.52
N THR A 69 10.41 -15.34 -2.20
CA THR A 69 11.13 -14.53 -3.17
C THR A 69 10.18 -14.19 -4.31
N ILE A 70 10.11 -12.91 -4.68
CA ILE A 70 9.24 -12.46 -5.76
C ILE A 70 9.88 -12.76 -7.11
N SER A 71 9.13 -13.40 -8.00
CA SER A 71 9.54 -13.56 -9.38
C SER A 71 9.21 -12.31 -10.21
N PHE A 72 9.85 -12.17 -11.36
CA PHE A 72 9.52 -11.09 -12.30
C PHE A 72 8.05 -11.14 -12.75
N ASP A 73 7.52 -12.35 -13.00
CA ASP A 73 6.13 -12.54 -13.42
C ASP A 73 5.14 -12.18 -12.31
N ASP A 74 5.44 -12.54 -11.05
CA ASP A 74 4.65 -12.13 -9.89
C ASP A 74 4.61 -10.59 -9.77
N ALA A 75 5.77 -9.94 -9.90
CA ALA A 75 5.87 -8.48 -9.85
C ALA A 75 5.07 -7.82 -10.99
N LEU A 76 5.06 -8.42 -12.19
CA LEU A 76 4.30 -7.93 -13.32
C LEU A 76 2.78 -8.01 -13.07
N LEU A 77 2.29 -9.12 -12.51
CA LEU A 77 0.87 -9.30 -12.17
C LEU A 77 0.40 -8.27 -11.14
N ILE A 78 1.20 -8.04 -10.10
CA ILE A 78 0.89 -7.04 -9.06
C ILE A 78 0.88 -5.64 -9.67
N ASN A 79 1.90 -5.29 -10.46
CA ASN A 79 2.00 -4.00 -11.13
C ASN A 79 0.83 -3.75 -12.10
N GLN A 80 0.40 -4.77 -12.84
CA GLN A 80 -0.78 -4.68 -13.73
C GLN A 80 -2.04 -4.34 -12.94
N LEU A 81 -2.31 -5.06 -11.84
CA LEU A 81 -3.45 -4.74 -10.98
C LEU A 81 -3.38 -3.29 -10.49
N ILE A 82 -2.24 -2.86 -9.93
CA ILE A 82 -2.11 -1.50 -9.40
C ILE A 82 -2.30 -0.43 -10.48
N GLN A 83 -1.76 -0.62 -11.69
CA GLN A 83 -1.95 0.34 -12.78
C GLN A 83 -3.39 0.42 -13.27
N GLU A 84 -4.09 -0.71 -13.36
CA GLU A 84 -5.51 -0.74 -13.72
C GLU A 84 -6.35 -0.03 -12.66
N LYS A 85 -6.06 -0.30 -11.38
CA LYS A 85 -6.78 0.25 -10.24
C LYS A 85 -6.50 1.73 -10.03
N PHE A 86 -5.29 2.18 -10.29
CA PHE A 86 -4.94 3.60 -10.33
C PHE A 86 -5.83 4.37 -11.32
N LYS A 87 -6.09 3.83 -12.51
CA LYS A 87 -6.98 4.46 -13.51
C LYS A 87 -8.45 4.48 -13.10
N GLN A 88 -8.84 3.61 -12.17
CA GLN A 88 -10.22 3.48 -11.64
C GLN A 88 -10.41 4.28 -10.35
N HIS A 89 -9.37 4.95 -9.85
CA HIS A 89 -9.47 5.77 -8.65
C HIS A 89 -10.51 6.88 -8.83
N ASP A 90 -11.42 6.99 -7.86
CA ASP A 90 -12.40 8.09 -7.77
C ASP A 90 -12.33 8.77 -6.40
N SER A 91 -11.86 10.02 -6.38
CA SER A 91 -11.70 10.81 -5.16
C SER A 91 -13.02 11.10 -4.45
N ASN A 92 -14.14 11.07 -5.18
CA ASN A 92 -15.50 11.29 -4.64
C ASN A 92 -16.08 10.06 -3.96
N ASN A 93 -15.43 8.90 -4.09
CA ASN A 93 -15.92 7.66 -3.51
C ASN A 93 -15.65 7.58 -2.00
N LYS A 94 -16.29 6.59 -1.35
CA LYS A 94 -16.01 6.23 0.05
C LYS A 94 -14.55 5.76 0.21
N GLU A 95 -14.04 5.86 1.43
CA GLU A 95 -12.66 5.42 1.75
C GLU A 95 -12.46 3.90 1.66
N THR A 96 -13.54 3.11 1.69
CA THR A 96 -13.49 1.64 1.60
C THR A 96 -14.56 1.15 0.62
N PRO A 97 -14.24 0.19 -0.27
CA PRO A 97 -12.93 -0.48 -0.43
C PRO A 97 -11.86 0.43 -1.06
N SER A 98 -10.60 0.24 -0.66
CA SER A 98 -9.45 1.00 -1.17
C SER A 98 -8.18 0.18 -1.21
N ILE A 99 -7.21 0.63 -2.02
CA ILE A 99 -5.85 0.12 -2.04
C ILE A 99 -4.94 1.24 -1.52
N ILE A 100 -4.12 0.94 -0.53
CA ILE A 100 -3.16 1.89 0.03
C ILE A 100 -1.77 1.44 -0.36
N VAL A 101 -0.99 2.33 -0.98
CA VAL A 101 0.42 2.10 -1.26
C VAL A 101 1.24 3.04 -0.38
N LEU A 102 2.13 2.48 0.44
CA LEU A 102 2.89 3.28 1.39
C LEU A 102 4.33 2.79 1.58
N ASN A 103 5.18 3.70 2.03
CA ASN A 103 6.46 3.39 2.66
C ASN A 103 6.58 4.18 3.97
N THR A 104 7.78 4.24 4.56
CA THR A 104 8.01 4.98 5.80
C THR A 104 7.64 6.47 5.69
N ALA A 105 7.79 7.08 4.53
CA ALA A 105 7.65 8.53 4.34
C ALA A 105 6.30 8.94 3.75
N LYS A 106 5.76 8.18 2.79
CA LYS A 106 4.59 8.57 2.01
C LYS A 106 3.54 7.47 1.99
N LYS A 107 2.28 7.89 1.87
CA LYS A 107 1.11 7.04 1.70
C LYS A 107 0.22 7.62 0.60
N VAL A 108 -0.19 6.77 -0.33
CA VAL A 108 -1.17 7.07 -1.37
C VAL A 108 -2.36 6.14 -1.18
N THR A 109 -3.57 6.72 -1.13
CA THR A 109 -4.82 5.97 -1.03
C THR A 109 -5.58 6.01 -2.36
N LEU A 110 -5.80 4.83 -2.96
CA LEU A 110 -6.65 4.63 -4.13
C LEU A 110 -8.04 4.16 -3.69
N LYS A 111 -9.01 5.07 -3.71
CA LYS A 111 -10.43 4.73 -3.50
C LYS A 111 -11.00 4.08 -4.75
N ILE A 112 -11.33 2.78 -4.69
CA ILE A 112 -11.75 1.99 -5.86
C ILE A 112 -12.92 1.10 -5.45
N PRO A 113 -14.14 1.33 -5.97
CA PRO A 113 -15.26 0.46 -5.65
C PRO A 113 -15.09 -0.91 -6.31
N ASN A 114 -15.57 -1.97 -5.65
CA ASN A 114 -15.75 -3.31 -6.23
C ASN A 114 -14.49 -3.97 -6.82
N TYR A 115 -13.28 -3.74 -6.27
CA TYR A 115 -12.06 -4.38 -6.78
C TYR A 115 -11.76 -5.77 -6.20
N GLU A 116 -12.56 -6.25 -5.25
CA GLU A 116 -12.25 -7.49 -4.51
C GLU A 116 -12.11 -8.73 -5.40
N VAL A 117 -12.90 -8.83 -6.47
CA VAL A 117 -12.80 -9.96 -7.41
C VAL A 117 -11.44 -9.96 -8.11
N ASP A 118 -10.95 -8.79 -8.52
CA ASP A 118 -9.65 -8.65 -9.17
C ASP A 118 -8.51 -8.93 -8.18
N TYR A 119 -8.69 -8.52 -6.92
CA TYR A 119 -7.78 -8.85 -5.83
C TYR A 119 -7.69 -10.36 -5.58
N LEU A 120 -8.83 -11.05 -5.42
CA LEU A 120 -8.86 -12.50 -5.24
C LEU A 120 -8.23 -13.25 -6.42
N ASN A 121 -8.46 -12.77 -7.64
CA ASN A 121 -7.81 -13.30 -8.84
C ASN A 121 -6.28 -13.14 -8.79
N LEU A 122 -5.77 -12.02 -8.27
CA LEU A 122 -4.34 -11.81 -8.08
C LEU A 122 -3.78 -12.81 -7.05
N ILE A 123 -4.38 -12.91 -5.87
CA ILE A 123 -3.94 -13.83 -4.80
C ILE A 123 -3.87 -15.27 -5.32
N ASN A 124 -4.91 -15.74 -6.01
CA ASN A 124 -4.93 -17.07 -6.60
C ASN A 124 -3.81 -17.30 -7.63
N LYS A 125 -3.47 -16.29 -8.44
CA LYS A 125 -2.39 -16.40 -9.44
C LYS A 125 -1.00 -16.41 -8.81
N LEU A 126 -0.84 -15.74 -7.65
CA LEU A 126 0.43 -15.66 -6.92
C LEU A 126 0.68 -16.86 -6.01
N ASP A 127 -0.31 -17.75 -5.85
CA ASP A 127 -0.32 -18.89 -4.92
C ASP A 127 -0.11 -18.43 -3.47
N LEU A 128 -0.95 -17.47 -3.03
CA LEU A 128 -0.89 -16.80 -1.72
C LEU A 128 -2.11 -17.06 -0.84
#